data_AF-A0A1S3BYR4-F1
#
_entry.id   AF-A0A1S3BYR4-F1
#
_cell.length_a   1.000
_cell.length_b   1.000
_cell.length_c   1.000
_cell.angle_alpha   90.00
_cell.angle_beta   90.00
_cell.angle_gamma   90.00
#
_symmetry.space_group_name_H-M   'P 1'
#
loop_
_entity.id
_entity.type
_entity.pdbx_description
1 polymer ?
#
loop_
_entity_poly.entity_id
_entity_poly.type
_entity_poly.pdbx_seq_one_letter_code
_entity_poly.pdbx_strand_id
1 'polypeptide(L)'
;MGENSSDEIKISKATWMFDGSYWPGTWEVSGEDDHSRGDHVGIIQVMLPSSDAKPVYGSNTNGKNLIDTIDVDIRLPMLVYMSREKRLGYNNKKKAGAMNALLRTSAIMSNGPFILNLDCDHYINNSLALREGMCFMLDKGGNRVCYVQFPQRFDGIDPDDLYANHNPVLLDVNMRAIDGIQGPYYIGTCCIFRRIALYGFSPARVTEHHGLFGTRKTKLLLRKVTVSKKEDDEMATRNNQFALDCDDDDDADTGSLLLPKRFGNSTSLAASIKVVEFQGRLLQELESKGNQGRPTDSLTATQVPLDVATIAKAITVISCDYEDNTEWGKGVGWISGHLTEDVLTGYQMHNRGWRSVYCITKHHAFRGTAPINLTDRLHQVLVWATGSVELFLSRNNSLFATRRMKFLQKVDYFNNSVYPFSSFFILVDCFLPAVSLFSGQFVVQSFVTLLTFNLVDSITLYLHAILENKWSGITITNRWRQKQSVVMWGTSSHPAAALRGLVKFIAGVNISYTLTPKPATPKDGDDEFADLYENL
;
A
#
# COMPACT_ATOMS: atom_id res chain seq x y z
N MET A 1 -9.26 -57.15 -34.62
CA MET A 1 -8.91 -57.29 -33.19
C MET A 1 -7.51 -56.70 -33.04
N GLY A 2 -7.23 -55.61 -32.34
CA GLY A 2 -8.03 -54.66 -31.58
C GLY A 2 -7.10 -53.49 -31.25
N GLU A 3 -7.59 -52.25 -31.36
CA GLU A 3 -6.91 -51.07 -30.85
C GLU A 3 -7.40 -50.83 -29.42
N ASN A 4 -6.50 -50.91 -28.44
CA ASN A 4 -6.76 -50.50 -27.07
C ASN A 4 -6.65 -48.98 -26.98
N SER A 5 -7.77 -48.28 -27.11
CA SER A 5 -7.89 -46.87 -26.69
C SER A 5 -8.40 -46.84 -25.24
N SER A 6 -7.48 -46.90 -24.27
CA SER A 6 -7.78 -46.53 -22.89
C SER A 6 -7.19 -45.14 -22.62
N ASP A 7 -7.82 -44.11 -23.19
CA ASP A 7 -7.67 -42.76 -22.67
C ASP A 7 -8.38 -42.74 -21.31
N GLU A 8 -7.62 -42.61 -20.22
CA GLU A 8 -8.18 -42.38 -18.89
C GLU A 8 -9.04 -41.11 -18.93
N ILE A 9 -10.36 -41.28 -18.79
CA ILE A 9 -11.29 -40.18 -18.60
C ILE A 9 -10.93 -39.53 -17.25
N LYS A 10 -10.20 -38.41 -17.28
CA LYS A 10 -9.99 -37.56 -16.10
C LYS A 10 -11.33 -36.93 -15.73
N ILE A 11 -12.02 -37.52 -14.76
CA ILE A 11 -13.21 -36.93 -14.15
C ILE A 11 -12.74 -35.79 -13.24
N SER A 12 -13.11 -34.55 -13.54
CA SER A 12 -12.89 -33.39 -12.67
C SER A 12 -13.66 -33.59 -11.37
N LYS A 13 -12.97 -33.57 -10.23
CA LYS A 13 -13.61 -33.65 -8.91
C LYS A 13 -14.07 -32.26 -8.51
N ALA A 14 -15.37 -32.00 -8.61
CA ALA A 14 -15.96 -30.73 -8.24
C ALA A 14 -15.74 -30.41 -6.75
N THR A 15 -15.51 -29.14 -6.44
CA THR A 15 -15.50 -28.66 -5.05
C THR A 15 -16.93 -28.36 -4.61
N TRP A 16 -17.38 -29.04 -3.57
CA TRP A 16 -18.75 -28.92 -3.07
C TRP A 16 -18.84 -27.97 -1.88
N MET A 17 -19.93 -27.22 -1.82
CA MET A 17 -20.34 -26.45 -0.67
C MET A 17 -21.19 -27.31 0.28
N PHE A 18 -21.30 -26.88 1.54
CA PHE A 18 -22.06 -27.59 2.57
C PHE A 18 -23.55 -27.76 2.22
N ASP A 19 -24.11 -26.81 1.46
CA ASP A 19 -25.51 -26.84 1.00
C ASP A 19 -25.75 -27.77 -0.20
N GLY A 20 -24.70 -28.47 -0.68
CA GLY A 20 -24.78 -29.37 -1.82
C GLY A 20 -24.72 -28.65 -3.18
N SER A 21 -24.41 -27.36 -3.22
CA SER A 21 -24.10 -26.65 -4.46
C SER A 21 -22.61 -26.77 -4.83
N TYR A 22 -22.28 -26.49 -6.09
CA TYR A 22 -20.89 -26.41 -6.54
C TYR A 22 -20.26 -25.08 -6.15
N TRP A 23 -19.00 -25.12 -5.72
CA TRP A 23 -18.24 -23.91 -5.45
C TRP A 23 -18.04 -23.11 -6.76
N PRO A 24 -18.50 -21.85 -6.84
CA PRO A 24 -18.42 -21.08 -8.09
C PRO A 24 -16.99 -20.63 -8.44
N GLY A 25 -16.04 -20.76 -7.51
CA GLY A 25 -14.65 -20.34 -7.72
C GLY A 25 -13.75 -21.46 -8.25
N THR A 26 -12.45 -21.32 -7.98
CA THR A 26 -11.45 -22.31 -8.41
C THR A 26 -11.58 -23.63 -7.67
N TRP A 27 -11.55 -24.74 -8.40
CA TRP A 27 -11.56 -26.11 -7.85
C TRP A 27 -10.15 -26.67 -7.64
N GLU A 28 -10.03 -27.68 -6.77
CA GLU A 28 -8.73 -28.32 -6.46
C GLU A 28 -8.14 -29.09 -7.65
N VAL A 29 -8.99 -29.72 -8.47
CA VAL A 29 -8.56 -30.43 -9.70
C VAL A 29 -8.86 -29.54 -10.89
N SER A 30 -7.82 -28.86 -11.39
CA SER A 30 -7.89 -28.01 -12.58
C SER A 30 -8.21 -28.85 -13.81
N GLY A 31 -9.27 -28.48 -14.54
CA GLY A 31 -9.67 -29.18 -15.77
C GLY A 31 -11.00 -28.74 -16.38
N GLU A 32 -11.86 -28.06 -15.62
CA GLU A 32 -13.17 -27.61 -16.10
C GLU A 32 -13.20 -26.12 -16.40
N ASP A 33 -13.88 -25.76 -17.49
CA ASP A 33 -14.12 -24.36 -17.89
C ASP A 33 -14.86 -23.62 -16.76
N ASP A 34 -14.59 -22.33 -16.58
CA ASP A 34 -15.14 -21.46 -15.52
C ASP A 34 -14.74 -21.80 -14.05
N HIS A 35 -13.88 -22.80 -13.79
CA HIS A 35 -13.45 -23.19 -12.44
C HIS A 35 -11.93 -23.27 -12.24
N SER A 36 -11.16 -22.57 -13.08
CA SER A 36 -9.70 -22.54 -13.01
C SER A 36 -9.17 -21.33 -12.22
N ARG A 37 -7.87 -21.29 -11.92
CA ARG A 37 -7.25 -20.18 -11.16
C ARG A 37 -7.26 -18.84 -11.93
N GLY A 38 -7.37 -18.92 -13.26
CA GLY A 38 -7.39 -17.79 -14.19
C GLY A 38 -8.74 -17.57 -14.88
N ASP A 39 -9.71 -18.44 -14.64
CA ASP A 39 -11.04 -18.39 -15.24
C ASP A 39 -12.08 -18.85 -14.21
N HIS A 40 -12.74 -17.88 -13.59
CA HIS A 40 -13.81 -18.10 -12.63
C HIS A 40 -14.66 -16.85 -12.42
N VAL A 41 -15.93 -17.04 -12.06
CA VAL A 41 -16.85 -15.92 -11.79
C VAL A 41 -16.45 -15.13 -10.55
N GLY A 42 -16.96 -13.89 -10.47
CA GLY A 42 -16.86 -13.06 -9.27
C GLY A 42 -17.81 -13.53 -8.18
N ILE A 43 -17.34 -13.53 -6.93
CA ILE A 43 -18.06 -14.02 -5.75
C ILE A 43 -18.03 -12.92 -4.70
N ILE A 44 -19.19 -12.58 -4.14
CA ILE A 44 -19.30 -11.75 -2.95
C ILE A 44 -20.19 -12.48 -1.96
N GLN A 45 -19.69 -12.73 -0.76
CA GLN A 45 -20.42 -13.39 0.31
C GLN A 45 -20.32 -12.56 1.60
N VAL A 46 -21.46 -12.19 2.17
CA VAL A 46 -21.51 -11.54 3.49
C VAL A 46 -21.46 -12.64 4.54
N MET A 47 -20.31 -12.81 5.20
CA MET A 47 -20.09 -13.85 6.21
C MET A 47 -20.65 -13.45 7.57
N LEU A 48 -20.50 -12.17 7.92
CA LEU A 48 -21.11 -11.57 9.11
C LEU A 48 -21.92 -10.35 8.67
N PRO A 49 -23.24 -10.29 8.94
CA PRO A 49 -24.08 -9.16 8.55
C PRO A 49 -23.73 -7.90 9.34
N SER A 50 -24.23 -6.75 8.87
CA SER A 50 -24.14 -5.51 9.63
C SER A 50 -24.92 -5.66 10.94
N SER A 51 -24.29 -5.30 12.06
CA SER A 51 -24.92 -5.37 13.38
C SER A 51 -25.91 -4.21 13.58
N ASP A 52 -27.01 -4.48 14.28
CA ASP A 52 -28.01 -3.46 14.66
C ASP A 52 -27.39 -2.31 15.44
N ALA A 53 -27.94 -1.09 15.36
CA ALA A 53 -27.37 0.11 16.01
C ALA A 53 -27.27 0.03 17.55
N LYS A 54 -28.14 -0.73 18.21
CA LYS A 54 -28.16 -0.83 19.68
C LYS A 54 -27.07 -1.80 20.16
N PRO A 55 -26.28 -1.45 21.20
CA PRO A 55 -25.29 -2.35 21.75
C PRO A 55 -25.95 -3.63 22.28
N VAL A 56 -25.31 -4.77 22.06
CA VAL A 56 -25.73 -6.06 22.61
C VAL A 56 -24.66 -6.48 23.60
N TYR A 57 -25.04 -6.56 24.86
CA TYR A 57 -24.13 -6.94 25.94
C TYR A 57 -24.09 -8.45 26.13
N GLY A 58 -22.94 -8.97 26.52
CA GLY A 58 -22.73 -10.39 26.75
C GLY A 58 -23.27 -10.88 28.09
N SER A 59 -22.83 -12.07 28.50
CA SER A 59 -23.29 -12.73 29.73
C SER A 59 -22.14 -13.04 30.68
N ASN A 60 -22.50 -13.31 31.93
CA ASN A 60 -21.58 -13.73 32.99
C ASN A 60 -20.80 -15.00 32.65
N THR A 61 -19.67 -15.20 33.34
CA THR A 61 -18.93 -16.46 33.28
C THR A 61 -19.81 -17.61 33.77
N ASN A 62 -20.02 -18.57 32.88
CA ASN A 62 -20.75 -19.82 33.14
C ASN A 62 -19.86 -20.98 32.70
N GLY A 63 -20.20 -22.24 33.01
CA GLY A 63 -19.40 -23.41 32.59
C GLY A 63 -19.16 -23.57 31.07
N LYS A 64 -19.77 -22.74 30.22
CA LYS A 64 -19.55 -22.64 28.76
C LYS A 64 -18.84 -21.35 28.31
N ASN A 65 -18.87 -20.28 29.12
CA ASN A 65 -18.34 -18.96 28.78
C ASN A 65 -17.16 -18.64 29.70
N LEU A 66 -15.95 -18.72 29.12
CA LEU A 66 -14.69 -18.53 29.85
C LEU A 66 -14.35 -17.05 30.10
N ILE A 67 -15.07 -16.11 29.48
CA ILE A 67 -14.79 -14.66 29.53
C ILE A 67 -16.05 -13.92 29.97
N ASP A 68 -15.92 -13.03 30.96
CA ASP A 68 -16.99 -12.13 31.38
C ASP A 68 -17.19 -11.01 30.36
N THR A 69 -18.42 -10.85 29.87
CA THR A 69 -18.76 -9.93 28.78
C THR A 69 -19.98 -9.05 29.10
N ILE A 70 -20.39 -8.94 30.37
CA ILE A 70 -21.58 -8.14 30.77
C ILE A 70 -21.49 -6.69 30.29
N ASP A 71 -20.31 -6.06 30.43
CA ASP A 71 -20.11 -4.65 30.06
C ASP A 71 -19.48 -4.48 28.67
N VAL A 72 -19.40 -5.58 27.90
CA VAL A 72 -18.77 -5.61 26.57
C VAL A 72 -19.85 -5.74 25.51
N ASP A 73 -19.83 -4.83 24.55
CA ASP A 73 -20.63 -4.95 23.34
C ASP A 73 -20.09 -6.09 22.48
N ILE A 74 -20.83 -7.19 22.40
CA ILE A 74 -20.44 -8.42 21.71
C ILE A 74 -20.79 -8.42 20.22
N ARG A 75 -21.32 -7.31 19.70
CA ARG A 75 -21.60 -7.15 18.26
C ARG A 75 -20.31 -7.27 17.45
N LEU A 76 -20.37 -8.06 16.39
CA LEU A 76 -19.24 -8.23 15.48
C LEU A 76 -19.33 -7.26 14.30
N PRO A 77 -18.18 -6.78 13.78
CA PRO A 77 -18.16 -6.00 12.56
C PRO A 77 -18.58 -6.86 11.36
N MET A 78 -19.20 -6.21 10.38
CA MET A 78 -19.56 -6.84 9.12
C MET A 78 -18.31 -7.41 8.42
N LEU A 79 -18.39 -8.67 8.00
CA LEU A 79 -17.33 -9.37 7.28
C LEU A 79 -17.83 -9.78 5.91
N VAL A 80 -17.12 -9.35 4.87
CA VAL A 80 -17.46 -9.64 3.48
C VAL A 80 -16.29 -10.37 2.83
N TYR A 81 -16.54 -11.58 2.38
CA TYR A 81 -15.64 -12.32 1.50
C TYR A 81 -15.87 -11.88 0.06
N MET A 82 -14.78 -11.67 -0.67
CA MET A 82 -14.82 -11.28 -2.07
C MET A 82 -13.75 -12.01 -2.87
N SER A 83 -14.17 -12.63 -3.97
CA SER A 83 -13.31 -13.09 -5.05
C SER A 83 -13.70 -12.34 -6.31
N ARG A 84 -12.75 -11.67 -6.96
CA ARG A 84 -13.01 -10.97 -8.23
C ARG A 84 -13.18 -11.95 -9.38
N GLU A 85 -13.90 -11.54 -10.41
CA GLU A 85 -13.96 -12.32 -11.64
C GLU A 85 -12.59 -12.35 -12.33
N LYS A 86 -12.26 -13.49 -12.94
CA LYS A 86 -11.11 -13.63 -13.84
C LYS A 86 -11.54 -14.40 -15.06
N ARG A 87 -11.05 -13.99 -16.22
CA ARG A 87 -11.30 -14.64 -17.52
C ARG A 87 -10.00 -14.75 -18.30
N LEU A 88 -9.90 -15.78 -19.14
CA LEU A 88 -8.77 -15.93 -20.06
C LEU A 88 -8.65 -14.70 -20.98
N GLY A 89 -7.42 -14.22 -21.19
CA GLY A 89 -7.14 -13.03 -21.99
C GLY A 89 -7.17 -11.70 -21.22
N TYR A 90 -7.70 -11.66 -19.99
CA TYR A 90 -7.73 -10.45 -19.16
C TYR A 90 -6.53 -10.37 -18.21
N ASN A 91 -5.88 -9.20 -18.15
CA ASN A 91 -4.79 -8.97 -17.21
C ASN A 91 -5.32 -8.59 -15.82
N ASN A 92 -5.12 -9.50 -14.88
CA ASN A 92 -5.63 -9.36 -13.50
C ASN A 92 -4.83 -8.38 -12.62
N LYS A 93 -3.74 -7.76 -13.11
CA LYS A 93 -2.99 -6.71 -12.37
C LYS A 93 -2.57 -7.08 -10.94
N LYS A 94 -2.40 -8.39 -10.65
CA LYS A 94 -1.89 -8.95 -9.39
C LYS A 94 -2.57 -8.32 -8.15
N LYS A 95 -1.79 -7.87 -7.15
CA LYS A 95 -2.26 -7.30 -5.87
C LYS A 95 -3.01 -5.98 -6.07
N ALA A 96 -2.47 -5.06 -6.87
CA ALA A 96 -3.11 -3.77 -7.17
C ALA A 96 -4.54 -3.93 -7.70
N GLY A 97 -4.77 -4.85 -8.65
CA GLY A 97 -6.11 -5.11 -9.18
C GLY A 97 -7.08 -5.66 -8.12
N ALA A 98 -6.60 -6.48 -7.17
CA ALA A 98 -7.45 -7.01 -6.10
C ALA A 98 -7.84 -5.89 -5.13
N MET A 99 -6.89 -5.04 -4.73
CA MET A 99 -7.14 -3.88 -3.87
C MET A 99 -8.07 -2.85 -4.53
N ASN A 100 -7.94 -2.63 -5.84
CA ASN A 100 -8.83 -1.73 -6.59
C ASN A 100 -10.26 -2.28 -6.68
N ALA A 101 -10.41 -3.59 -6.89
CA ALA A 101 -11.72 -4.22 -6.88
C ALA A 101 -12.37 -4.11 -5.48
N LEU A 102 -11.63 -4.38 -4.40
CA LEU A 102 -12.09 -4.15 -3.02
C LEU A 102 -12.46 -2.68 -2.75
N LEU A 103 -11.72 -1.73 -3.34
CA LEU A 103 -12.00 -0.30 -3.21
C LEU A 103 -13.37 0.04 -3.81
N ARG A 104 -13.68 -0.49 -5.01
CA ARG A 104 -14.97 -0.29 -5.70
C ARG A 104 -16.11 -0.95 -4.95
N THR A 105 -15.96 -2.21 -4.57
CA THR A 105 -16.97 -2.99 -3.83
C THR A 105 -17.31 -2.33 -2.51
N SER A 106 -16.29 -1.97 -1.73
CA SER A 106 -16.49 -1.31 -0.43
C SER A 106 -17.19 0.05 -0.59
N ALA A 107 -17.00 0.77 -1.70
CA ALA A 107 -17.67 2.04 -1.96
C ALA A 107 -19.19 1.89 -2.14
N ILE A 108 -19.65 0.73 -2.62
CA ILE A 108 -21.08 0.42 -2.81
C ILE A 108 -21.69 -0.15 -1.53
N MET A 109 -20.93 -0.96 -0.79
CA MET A 109 -21.45 -1.69 0.38
C MET A 109 -21.45 -0.86 1.67
N SER A 110 -20.29 -0.31 2.07
CA SER A 110 -20.14 0.43 3.35
C SER A 110 -19.73 1.88 3.19
N ASN A 111 -19.11 2.21 2.06
CA ASN A 111 -18.61 3.53 1.68
C ASN A 111 -17.74 4.23 2.74
N GLY A 112 -16.98 3.47 3.54
CA GLY A 112 -16.17 4.03 4.63
C GLY A 112 -15.12 5.03 4.14
N PRO A 113 -14.94 6.21 4.77
CA PRO A 113 -14.03 7.27 4.30
C PRO A 113 -12.54 6.98 4.48
N PHE A 114 -12.22 6.05 5.36
CA PHE A 114 -10.85 5.60 5.63
C PHE A 114 -10.74 4.09 5.39
N ILE A 115 -9.58 3.65 4.91
CA ILE A 115 -9.35 2.28 4.46
C ILE A 115 -8.02 1.82 5.05
N LEU A 116 -8.06 0.80 5.89
CA LEU A 116 -6.84 0.11 6.33
C LEU A 116 -6.47 -0.95 5.27
N ASN A 117 -5.24 -0.90 4.79
CA ASN A 117 -4.65 -2.00 4.03
C ASN A 117 -3.76 -2.87 4.93
N LEU A 118 -3.92 -4.19 4.85
CA LEU A 118 -3.17 -5.17 5.61
C LEU A 118 -2.91 -6.43 4.76
N ASP A 119 -1.67 -6.90 4.77
CA ASP A 119 -1.30 -8.18 4.14
C ASP A 119 -1.61 -9.37 5.06
N CYS A 120 -1.79 -10.55 4.48
CA CYS A 120 -2.16 -11.78 5.19
C CYS A 120 -1.15 -12.24 6.25
N ASP A 121 0.11 -11.81 6.13
CA ASP A 121 1.20 -12.09 7.07
C ASP A 121 1.29 -11.04 8.18
N HIS A 122 0.39 -10.06 8.23
CA HIS A 122 0.35 -9.04 9.27
C HIS A 122 -0.98 -9.05 10.02
N TYR A 123 -0.92 -8.81 11.33
CA TYR A 123 -2.07 -8.72 12.21
C TYR A 123 -2.01 -7.45 13.07
N ILE A 124 -3.18 -7.02 13.57
CA ILE A 124 -3.30 -5.91 14.50
C ILE A 124 -2.91 -6.43 15.89
N ASN A 125 -1.78 -5.96 16.40
CA ASN A 125 -1.27 -6.34 17.72
C ASN A 125 -1.78 -5.40 18.83
N ASN A 126 -2.09 -4.14 18.51
CA ASN A 126 -2.65 -3.17 19.46
C ASN A 126 -4.05 -2.76 19.03
N SER A 127 -5.07 -2.99 19.87
CA SER A 127 -6.46 -2.60 19.60
C SER A 127 -6.66 -1.08 19.48
N LEU A 128 -5.72 -0.27 19.98
CA LEU A 128 -5.74 1.19 19.85
C LEU A 128 -5.19 1.72 18.53
N ALA A 129 -4.56 0.87 17.70
CA ALA A 129 -3.87 1.29 16.47
C ALA A 129 -4.78 2.10 15.53
N LEU A 130 -6.03 1.65 15.34
CA LEU A 130 -7.00 2.36 14.50
C LEU A 130 -7.32 3.74 15.07
N ARG A 131 -7.53 3.83 16.38
CA ARG A 131 -7.85 5.09 17.06
C ARG A 131 -6.68 6.08 16.96
N GLU A 132 -5.45 5.61 17.16
CA GLU A 132 -4.22 6.41 17.04
C GLU A 132 -4.03 6.95 15.61
N GLY A 133 -4.24 6.13 14.58
CA GLY A 133 -4.18 6.57 13.19
C GLY A 133 -5.29 7.59 12.86
N MET A 134 -6.50 7.38 13.39
CA MET A 134 -7.62 8.31 13.20
C MET A 134 -7.38 9.67 13.85
N CYS A 135 -6.63 9.75 14.96
CA CYS A 135 -6.24 11.03 15.55
C CYS A 135 -5.54 11.93 14.51
N PHE A 136 -4.56 11.42 13.76
CA PHE A 136 -3.87 12.23 12.73
C PHE A 136 -4.77 12.62 11.56
N MET A 137 -5.73 11.77 11.19
CA MET A 137 -6.64 12.01 10.08
C MET A 137 -7.74 13.03 10.41
N LEU A 138 -8.15 13.09 11.69
CA LEU A 138 -9.27 13.89 12.19
C LEU A 138 -8.84 15.11 13.01
N ASP A 139 -7.56 15.26 13.35
CA ASP A 139 -7.03 16.45 14.02
C ASP A 139 -6.86 17.65 13.07
N LYS A 140 -6.57 18.82 13.63
CA LYS A 140 -6.34 20.06 12.92
C LYS A 140 -5.20 19.92 11.89
N GLY A 141 -5.57 20.00 10.61
CA GLY A 141 -4.64 19.80 9.49
C GLY A 141 -4.64 18.39 8.91
N GLY A 142 -5.39 17.45 9.51
CA GLY A 142 -5.63 16.10 9.00
C GLY A 142 -6.31 16.06 7.63
N ASN A 143 -6.99 17.15 7.23
CA ASN A 143 -7.56 17.32 5.88
C ASN A 143 -6.51 17.34 4.75
N ARG A 144 -5.22 17.47 5.07
CA ARG A 144 -4.10 17.34 4.12
C ARG A 144 -3.41 15.98 4.17
N VAL A 145 -3.81 15.10 5.08
CA VAL A 145 -3.23 13.77 5.25
C VAL A 145 -3.96 12.78 4.33
N CYS A 146 -3.22 12.13 3.43
CA CYS A 146 -3.74 11.09 2.54
C CYS A 146 -3.64 9.70 3.14
N TYR A 147 -2.60 9.41 3.93
CA TYR A 147 -2.47 8.16 4.66
C TYR A 147 -1.61 8.29 5.91
N VAL A 148 -1.83 7.39 6.85
CA VAL A 148 -0.99 7.16 8.04
C VAL A 148 -0.32 5.81 7.90
N GLN A 149 1.00 5.82 7.81
CA GLN A 149 1.83 4.62 7.72
C GLN A 149 2.30 4.22 9.12
N PHE A 150 2.15 2.95 9.46
CA PHE A 150 2.71 2.37 10.69
C PHE A 150 4.00 1.59 10.37
N PRO A 151 4.96 1.52 11.31
CA PRO A 151 6.11 0.64 11.19
C PRO A 151 5.69 -0.82 11.04
N GLN A 152 6.30 -1.54 10.10
CA GLN A 152 6.18 -3.00 10.00
C GLN A 152 7.13 -3.63 11.03
N ARG A 153 6.59 -4.47 11.92
CA ARG A 153 7.38 -5.22 12.90
C ARG A 153 7.13 -6.69 12.69
N PHE A 154 8.15 -7.49 12.93
CA PHE A 154 8.09 -8.92 12.65
C PHE A 154 8.34 -9.72 13.92
N ASP A 155 7.60 -10.81 14.07
CA ASP A 155 7.80 -11.83 15.09
C ASP A 155 8.65 -12.98 14.54
N GLY A 156 9.17 -13.83 15.42
CA GLY A 156 9.92 -15.04 15.04
C GLY A 156 11.27 -14.77 14.38
N ILE A 157 11.86 -13.60 14.60
CA ILE A 157 13.22 -13.31 14.15
C ILE A 157 14.21 -13.81 15.20
N ASP A 158 15.19 -14.59 14.76
CA ASP A 158 16.29 -15.06 15.58
C ASP A 158 17.06 -13.89 16.25
N PRO A 159 17.51 -14.01 17.51
CA PRO A 159 18.28 -12.96 18.19
C PRO A 159 19.51 -12.45 17.42
N ASP A 160 20.13 -13.32 16.60
CA ASP A 160 21.27 -12.96 15.77
C ASP A 160 20.90 -12.23 14.48
N ASP A 161 19.63 -12.28 14.05
CA ASP A 161 19.07 -11.60 12.87
C ASP A 161 20.06 -11.46 11.70
N LEU A 162 20.64 -12.59 11.28
CA LEU A 162 21.69 -12.63 10.25
C LEU A 162 21.22 -12.06 8.90
N TYR A 163 19.91 -12.14 8.63
CA TYR A 163 19.29 -11.66 7.40
C TYR A 163 18.84 -10.18 7.47
N ALA A 164 19.06 -9.51 8.60
CA ALA A 164 18.66 -8.13 8.87
C ALA A 164 17.18 -7.87 8.53
N ASN A 165 16.31 -8.78 8.95
CA ASN A 165 14.87 -8.73 8.68
C ASN A 165 14.18 -7.59 9.43
N HIS A 166 14.69 -7.18 10.61
CA HIS A 166 14.12 -6.04 11.33
C HIS A 166 14.24 -4.70 10.60
N ASN A 167 15.23 -4.57 9.71
CA ASN A 167 15.51 -3.37 8.91
C ASN A 167 15.33 -2.03 9.68
N PRO A 168 15.95 -1.87 10.86
CA PRO A 168 15.63 -0.77 11.77
C PRO A 168 16.08 0.59 11.22
N VAL A 169 17.13 0.64 10.40
CA VAL A 169 17.58 1.91 9.78
C VAL A 169 16.49 2.48 8.86
N LEU A 170 15.83 1.63 8.06
CA LEU A 170 14.74 2.12 7.22
C LEU A 170 13.56 2.60 8.09
N LEU A 171 13.12 1.76 9.02
CA LEU A 171 11.86 1.95 9.75
C LEU A 171 11.96 2.94 10.93
N ASP A 172 13.12 3.09 11.55
CA ASP A 172 13.30 3.92 12.76
C ASP A 172 14.19 5.14 12.55
N VAL A 173 14.97 5.20 11.47
CA VAL A 173 15.75 6.39 11.11
C VAL A 173 15.10 7.08 9.90
N ASN A 174 15.12 6.44 8.73
CA ASN A 174 14.74 7.09 7.48
C ASN A 174 13.27 7.51 7.46
N MET A 175 12.35 6.61 7.79
CA MET A 175 10.90 6.89 7.79
C MET A 175 10.52 8.01 8.78
N ARG A 176 11.21 8.08 9.93
CA ARG A 176 11.01 9.17 10.90
C ARG A 176 11.54 10.50 10.38
N ALA A 177 12.70 10.50 9.72
CA ALA A 177 13.31 11.71 9.18
C ALA A 177 12.44 12.32 8.06
N ILE A 178 11.93 11.51 7.14
CA ILE A 178 11.10 11.99 6.02
C ILE A 178 9.69 12.42 6.46
N ASP A 179 9.21 11.96 7.63
CA ASP A 179 7.96 12.43 8.23
C ASP A 179 7.97 13.94 8.54
N GLY A 180 9.16 14.47 8.85
CA GLY A 180 9.39 15.91 9.04
C GLY A 180 9.28 16.74 7.75
N ILE A 181 9.36 16.11 6.58
CA ILE A 181 9.32 16.79 5.27
C ILE A 181 7.88 16.80 4.74
N GLN A 182 7.45 15.75 4.04
CA GLN A 182 6.09 15.62 3.49
C GLN A 182 5.41 14.33 3.98
N GLY A 183 6.14 13.45 4.67
CA GLY A 183 5.62 12.18 5.16
C GLY A 183 6.35 10.98 4.54
N PRO A 184 6.20 9.79 5.15
CA PRO A 184 6.76 8.55 4.62
C PRO A 184 6.09 8.13 3.31
N TYR A 185 6.81 7.46 2.42
CA TYR A 185 6.20 6.75 1.30
C TYR A 185 5.46 5.49 1.77
N TYR A 186 4.51 5.02 0.97
CA TYR A 186 3.74 3.82 1.26
C TYR A 186 4.57 2.56 1.01
N ILE A 187 4.57 1.63 1.97
CA ILE A 187 5.39 0.39 1.95
C ILE A 187 4.56 -0.90 1.89
N GLY A 188 3.33 -0.83 1.36
CA GLY A 188 2.57 -2.00 0.92
C GLY A 188 1.61 -2.64 1.94
N THR A 189 1.71 -2.32 3.23
CA THR A 189 0.81 -2.82 4.31
C THR A 189 0.83 -1.88 5.53
N CYS A 190 -0.02 -2.15 6.53
CA CYS A 190 -0.12 -1.43 7.80
C CYS A 190 -0.36 0.08 7.61
N CYS A 191 -1.28 0.44 6.74
CA CYS A 191 -1.49 1.82 6.32
C CYS A 191 -2.96 2.18 6.23
N ILE A 192 -3.35 3.28 6.88
CA ILE A 192 -4.72 3.81 6.85
C ILE A 192 -4.79 4.93 5.81
N PHE A 193 -5.51 4.69 4.72
CA PHE A 193 -5.71 5.63 3.63
C PHE A 193 -7.00 6.43 3.79
N ARG A 194 -6.98 7.66 3.28
CA ARG A 194 -8.16 8.46 2.99
C ARG A 194 -8.68 8.07 1.60
N ARG A 195 -9.93 7.61 1.52
CA ARG A 195 -10.53 7.11 0.26
C ARG A 195 -10.49 8.14 -0.88
N ILE A 196 -10.82 9.40 -0.60
CA ILE A 196 -10.82 10.45 -1.63
C ILE A 196 -9.42 10.69 -2.23
N ALA A 197 -8.36 10.45 -1.46
CA ALA A 197 -6.99 10.51 -1.97
C ALA A 197 -6.69 9.30 -2.88
N LEU A 198 -7.16 8.10 -2.54
CA LEU A 198 -7.07 6.91 -3.41
C LEU A 198 -7.83 7.10 -4.72
N TYR A 199 -8.93 7.83 -4.72
CA TYR A 199 -9.64 8.20 -5.95
C TYR A 199 -8.88 9.20 -6.84
N GLY A 200 -7.70 9.66 -6.41
CA GLY A 200 -6.83 10.54 -7.17
C GLY A 200 -7.27 12.00 -7.16
N PHE A 201 -8.14 12.42 -6.24
CA PHE A 201 -8.48 13.83 -6.06
C PHE A 201 -7.36 14.55 -5.31
N SER A 202 -7.15 15.82 -5.63
CA SER A 202 -6.22 16.69 -4.91
C SER A 202 -6.76 17.13 -3.55
N PRO A 203 -5.88 17.45 -2.58
CA PRO A 203 -6.34 17.97 -1.30
C PRO A 203 -6.96 19.36 -1.49
N ALA A 204 -7.90 19.73 -0.61
CA ALA A 204 -8.59 21.03 -0.71
C ALA A 204 -7.64 22.24 -0.68
N ARG A 205 -6.45 22.07 -0.08
CA ARG A 205 -5.40 23.09 -0.01
C ARG A 205 -4.08 22.48 -0.44
N VAL A 206 -3.45 23.12 -1.41
CA VAL A 206 -2.13 22.74 -1.93
C VAL A 206 -1.16 23.90 -1.71
N THR A 207 0.11 23.57 -1.53
CA THR A 207 1.21 24.54 -1.57
C THR A 207 2.11 24.19 -2.72
N GLU A 208 2.28 25.12 -3.65
CA GLU A 208 3.25 25.00 -4.72
C GLU A 208 4.57 25.64 -4.31
N HIS A 209 5.66 24.94 -4.65
CA HIS A 209 7.02 25.29 -4.34
C HIS A 209 7.74 25.70 -5.63
N HIS A 210 8.11 26.97 -5.73
CA HIS A 210 8.81 27.55 -6.87
C HIS A 210 10.29 27.84 -6.54
N GLY A 211 11.11 27.92 -7.60
CA GLY A 211 12.56 28.03 -7.51
C GLY A 211 13.26 26.69 -7.37
N LEU A 212 14.58 26.67 -7.55
CA LEU A 212 15.39 25.45 -7.61
C LEU A 212 15.25 24.55 -6.37
N PHE A 213 15.14 25.16 -5.19
CA PHE A 213 14.98 24.47 -3.90
C PHE A 213 13.60 24.65 -3.27
N GLY A 214 12.61 25.18 -4.01
CA GLY A 214 11.25 25.40 -3.49
C GLY A 214 11.14 26.52 -2.43
N THR A 215 11.98 27.55 -2.54
CA THR A 215 12.07 28.67 -1.57
C THR A 215 10.84 29.57 -1.60
N ARG A 216 10.23 29.77 -2.77
CA ARG A 216 9.00 30.56 -2.93
C ARG A 216 7.79 29.64 -2.83
N LYS A 217 6.80 30.02 -2.01
CA LYS A 217 5.62 29.20 -1.73
C LYS A 217 4.36 29.93 -2.14
N THR A 218 3.56 29.29 -2.98
CA THR A 218 2.24 29.78 -3.39
C THR A 218 1.20 28.86 -2.77
N LYS A 219 0.27 29.40 -1.98
CA LYS A 219 -0.82 28.61 -1.40
C LYS A 219 -2.02 28.69 -2.33
N LEU A 220 -2.50 27.53 -2.78
CA LEU A 220 -3.65 27.40 -3.65
C LEU A 220 -4.79 26.70 -2.91
N LEU A 221 -6.00 27.21 -3.08
CA LEU A 221 -7.23 26.56 -2.65
C LEU A 221 -7.87 25.95 -3.90
N LEU A 222 -7.58 24.68 -4.16
CA LEU A 222 -8.04 23.99 -5.37
C LEU A 222 -9.52 23.62 -5.33
N ARG A 223 -10.19 23.81 -4.19
CA ARG A 223 -11.60 23.46 -4.04
C ARG A 223 -12.39 24.66 -3.54
N LYS A 224 -13.05 25.36 -4.47
CA LYS A 224 -13.92 26.51 -4.17
C LYS A 224 -15.38 26.06 -4.16
N VAL A 225 -16.17 26.57 -3.23
CA VAL A 225 -17.61 26.25 -3.11
C VAL A 225 -18.40 27.28 -3.91
N THR A 226 -19.18 26.82 -4.89
CA THR A 226 -20.18 27.65 -5.57
C THR A 226 -21.48 27.58 -4.76
N VAL A 227 -21.86 28.67 -4.11
CA VAL A 227 -23.16 28.78 -3.44
C VAL A 227 -24.15 29.34 -4.45
N SER A 228 -25.05 28.50 -4.97
CA SER A 228 -26.22 28.98 -5.70
C SER A 228 -27.24 29.50 -4.69
N LYS A 229 -27.38 30.82 -4.57
CA LYS A 229 -28.55 31.44 -3.93
C LYS A 229 -29.76 31.14 -4.82
N LYS A 230 -30.70 30.33 -4.37
CA LYS A 230 -32.09 30.44 -4.81
C LYS A 230 -32.85 31.15 -3.68
N GLU A 231 -33.39 32.32 -4.02
CA GLU A 231 -34.32 33.05 -3.18
C GLU A 231 -35.69 32.36 -3.25
N ASP A 232 -36.23 32.18 -2.05
CA ASP A 232 -37.62 32.02 -1.64
C ASP A 232 -38.39 30.70 -1.86
N ASP A 233 -39.10 30.40 -0.76
CA ASP A 233 -40.20 29.47 -0.48
C ASP A 233 -39.96 27.97 -0.15
N GLU A 234 -40.34 27.67 1.10
CA GLU A 234 -40.72 26.39 1.74
C GLU A 234 -39.74 25.20 1.75
N MET A 235 -39.24 24.91 2.96
CA MET A 235 -38.74 23.61 3.47
C MET A 235 -38.13 22.63 2.45
N ALA A 236 -37.17 23.10 1.64
CA ALA A 236 -36.38 22.27 0.74
C ALA A 236 -34.94 22.12 1.25
N THR A 237 -34.46 20.87 1.24
CA THR A 237 -33.08 20.46 1.45
C THR A 237 -32.08 21.41 0.80
N ARG A 238 -31.17 22.00 1.59
CA ARG A 238 -30.00 22.75 1.10
C ARG A 238 -29.11 21.82 0.26
N ASN A 239 -29.39 21.70 -1.03
CA ASN A 239 -28.50 21.06 -1.99
C ASN A 239 -27.36 22.03 -2.31
N ASN A 240 -26.30 22.00 -1.50
CA ASN A 240 -25.03 22.63 -1.84
C ASN A 240 -24.40 21.85 -3.01
N GLN A 241 -24.39 22.45 -4.20
CA GLN A 241 -23.76 21.87 -5.39
C GLN A 241 -22.23 22.01 -5.25
N PHE A 242 -21.53 20.90 -4.99
CA PHE A 242 -20.07 20.86 -4.95
C PHE A 242 -19.52 20.33 -6.28
N ALA A 243 -18.73 21.14 -6.98
CA ALA A 243 -17.89 20.69 -8.08
C ALA A 243 -16.65 19.98 -7.51
N LEU A 244 -16.44 18.73 -7.94
CA LEU A 244 -15.17 18.05 -7.76
C LEU A 244 -14.29 18.49 -8.93
N ASP A 245 -13.57 19.61 -8.77
CA ASP A 245 -12.69 20.08 -9.82
C ASP A 245 -11.63 19.00 -10.10
N CYS A 246 -11.64 18.53 -11.34
CA CYS A 246 -10.64 17.64 -11.90
C CYS A 246 -9.45 18.53 -12.25
N ASP A 247 -8.22 18.13 -11.92
CA ASP A 247 -6.99 18.92 -12.11
C ASP A 247 -6.61 19.19 -13.59
N ASP A 248 -7.53 19.04 -14.55
CA ASP A 248 -7.32 19.49 -15.93
C ASP A 248 -7.97 20.87 -16.09
N ASP A 249 -7.16 21.85 -16.49
CA ASP A 249 -7.49 23.28 -16.65
C ASP A 249 -8.58 23.59 -17.70
N ASP A 250 -9.41 22.63 -18.12
CA ASP A 250 -10.46 22.83 -19.13
C ASP A 250 -11.86 22.47 -18.59
N ASP A 251 -12.64 23.53 -18.35
CA ASP A 251 -14.10 23.61 -18.32
C ASP A 251 -14.90 22.79 -17.29
N ALA A 252 -15.48 23.52 -16.34
CA ALA A 252 -16.42 23.06 -15.31
C ALA A 252 -17.72 22.42 -15.85
N ASP A 253 -18.01 22.51 -17.16
CA ASP A 253 -19.15 21.85 -17.82
C ASP A 253 -18.82 20.44 -18.35
N THR A 254 -17.53 20.05 -18.41
CA THR A 254 -17.06 18.75 -18.93
C THR A 254 -16.98 17.64 -17.86
N GLY A 255 -17.10 18.00 -16.57
CA GLY A 255 -16.86 17.09 -15.44
C GLY A 255 -17.82 15.90 -15.31
N SER A 256 -19.04 15.98 -15.86
CA SER A 256 -20.00 14.86 -15.84
C SER A 256 -19.67 13.77 -16.89
N LEU A 257 -19.10 14.17 -18.03
CA LEU A 257 -18.66 13.28 -19.11
C LEU A 257 -17.32 12.59 -18.80
N LEU A 258 -16.48 13.19 -17.95
CA LEU A 258 -15.19 12.63 -17.53
C LEU A 258 -15.32 11.58 -16.40
N LEU A 259 -16.37 11.64 -15.58
CA LEU A 259 -16.57 10.69 -14.47
C LEU A 259 -16.68 9.23 -14.93
N PRO A 260 -17.46 8.88 -15.98
CA PRO A 260 -17.51 7.52 -16.51
C PRO A 260 -16.16 7.04 -17.05
N LYS A 261 -15.41 7.91 -17.74
CA LYS A 261 -14.05 7.60 -18.23
C LYS A 261 -13.08 7.33 -17.08
N ARG A 262 -13.21 8.06 -15.97
CA ARG A 262 -12.30 7.95 -14.84
C ARG A 262 -12.63 6.78 -13.90
N PHE A 263 -13.90 6.64 -13.52
CA PHE A 263 -14.35 5.68 -12.50
C PHE A 263 -15.10 4.47 -13.05
N GLY A 264 -15.48 4.48 -14.34
CA GLY A 264 -16.33 3.47 -14.96
C GLY A 264 -17.81 3.86 -14.97
N ASN A 265 -18.63 3.05 -15.65
CA ASN A 265 -20.04 3.36 -15.93
C ASN A 265 -21.00 3.12 -14.74
N SER A 266 -20.49 2.79 -13.54
CA SER A 266 -21.33 2.50 -12.38
C SER A 266 -21.86 3.79 -11.74
N THR A 267 -23.17 4.01 -11.85
CA THR A 267 -23.85 5.16 -11.24
C THR A 267 -23.84 5.11 -9.72
N SER A 268 -23.91 3.91 -9.12
CA SER A 268 -23.83 3.73 -7.66
C SER A 268 -22.46 4.11 -7.12
N LEU A 269 -21.38 3.72 -7.82
CA LEU A 269 -20.02 4.12 -7.47
C LEU A 269 -19.84 5.64 -7.62
N ALA A 270 -20.32 6.23 -8.72
CA ALA A 270 -20.21 7.67 -8.94
C ALA A 270 -20.97 8.48 -7.86
N ALA A 271 -22.16 8.02 -7.45
CA ALA A 271 -22.94 8.64 -6.39
C ALA A 271 -22.24 8.54 -5.02
N SER A 272 -21.57 7.42 -4.73
CA SER A 272 -20.91 7.19 -3.43
C SER A 272 -19.71 8.10 -3.20
N ILE A 273 -19.05 8.59 -4.26
CA ILE A 273 -17.88 9.50 -4.19
C ILE A 273 -18.22 10.80 -3.47
N LYS A 274 -19.36 11.43 -3.78
CA LYS A 274 -19.78 12.70 -3.15
C LYS A 274 -20.08 12.50 -1.66
N VAL A 275 -20.72 11.38 -1.33
CA VAL A 275 -21.05 11.03 0.05
C VAL A 275 -19.76 10.87 0.85
N VAL A 276 -18.83 10.03 0.39
CA VAL A 276 -17.63 9.71 1.17
C VAL A 276 -16.67 10.89 1.30
N GLU A 277 -16.66 11.77 0.30
CA GLU A 277 -15.95 13.04 0.38
C GLU A 277 -16.43 13.85 1.59
N PHE A 278 -17.75 14.04 1.73
CA PHE A 278 -18.34 14.75 2.86
C PHE A 278 -18.07 14.03 4.18
N GLN A 279 -18.25 12.70 4.24
CA GLN A 279 -18.01 11.91 5.45
C GLN A 279 -16.56 11.99 5.94
N GLY A 280 -15.60 12.08 5.01
CA GLY A 280 -14.17 12.18 5.31
C GLY A 280 -13.70 13.58 5.73
N ARG A 281 -14.54 14.62 5.68
CA ARG A 281 -14.15 15.98 6.10
C ARG A 281 -13.94 16.05 7.62
N LEU A 282 -13.07 16.99 8.02
CA LEU A 282 -12.88 17.35 9.42
C LEU A 282 -14.18 17.94 10.01
N LEU A 283 -14.31 17.88 11.33
CA LEU A 283 -15.37 18.58 12.03
C LEU A 283 -15.27 20.09 11.82
N GLN A 284 -16.41 20.76 11.71
CA GLN A 284 -16.49 22.20 11.46
C GLN A 284 -15.70 23.03 12.49
N GLU A 285 -15.68 22.60 13.75
CA GLU A 285 -14.97 23.25 14.85
C GLU A 285 -13.44 23.18 14.71
N LEU A 286 -12.94 22.13 14.05
CA LEU A 286 -11.51 21.91 13.84
C LEU A 286 -10.98 22.58 12.57
N GLU A 287 -11.87 23.09 11.71
CA GLU A 287 -11.48 23.80 10.51
C GLU A 287 -11.16 25.29 10.75
N SER A 288 -10.13 25.77 10.06
CA SER A 288 -9.81 27.20 10.02
C SER A 288 -10.89 28.00 9.27
N LYS A 289 -11.16 29.24 9.70
CA LYS A 289 -12.05 30.21 9.02
C LYS A 289 -11.95 30.14 7.49
N GLY A 290 -13.06 29.83 6.82
CA GLY A 290 -13.19 29.79 5.36
C GLY A 290 -13.45 28.43 4.71
N ASN A 291 -13.46 27.33 5.47
CA ASN A 291 -13.86 26.01 4.97
C ASN A 291 -15.13 25.50 5.70
N GLN A 292 -15.96 24.74 4.98
CA GLN A 292 -17.12 24.04 5.56
C GLN A 292 -16.74 22.62 5.96
N GLY A 293 -16.39 22.47 7.25
CA GLY A 293 -16.24 21.17 7.86
C GLY A 293 -17.59 20.50 8.04
N ARG A 294 -17.55 19.24 8.41
CA ARG A 294 -18.74 18.42 8.65
C ARG A 294 -19.32 18.77 10.04
N PRO A 295 -20.64 18.93 10.19
CA PRO A 295 -21.25 19.11 11.52
C PRO A 295 -21.17 17.81 12.33
N THR A 296 -21.04 17.93 13.65
CA THR A 296 -20.74 16.82 14.58
C THR A 296 -21.68 15.63 14.41
N ASP A 297 -22.99 15.88 14.31
CA ASP A 297 -24.01 14.81 14.35
C ASP A 297 -24.31 14.17 12.99
N SER A 298 -23.65 14.60 11.91
CA SER A 298 -24.00 14.16 10.55
C SER A 298 -23.68 12.70 10.19
N LEU A 299 -22.90 11.98 11.01
CA LEU A 299 -22.59 10.56 10.80
C LEU A 299 -23.20 9.64 11.87
N THR A 300 -24.21 10.12 12.58
CA THR A 300 -24.91 9.33 13.62
C THR A 300 -25.98 8.41 13.06
N ALA A 301 -26.30 8.52 11.76
CA ALA A 301 -27.30 7.68 11.11
C ALA A 301 -26.86 6.20 11.09
N THR A 302 -27.79 5.31 11.47
CA THR A 302 -27.60 3.86 11.39
C THR A 302 -27.34 3.44 9.95
N GLN A 303 -26.34 2.58 9.74
CA GLN A 303 -26.10 2.00 8.43
C GLN A 303 -27.26 1.09 8.04
N VAL A 304 -27.78 1.27 6.83
CA VAL A 304 -28.86 0.41 6.30
C VAL A 304 -28.28 -0.98 6.04
N PRO A 305 -28.99 -2.06 6.42
CA PRO A 305 -28.58 -3.42 6.08
C PRO A 305 -28.35 -3.59 4.57
N LEU A 306 -27.42 -4.47 4.22
CA LEU A 306 -27.10 -4.75 2.82
C LEU A 306 -28.25 -5.51 2.16
N ASP A 307 -28.90 -4.85 1.19
CA ASP A 307 -29.92 -5.47 0.35
C ASP A 307 -29.30 -6.24 -0.83
N VAL A 308 -30.03 -7.23 -1.35
CA VAL A 308 -29.63 -8.08 -2.48
C VAL A 308 -29.33 -7.24 -3.71
N ALA A 309 -30.09 -6.15 -3.94
CA ALA A 309 -29.84 -5.22 -5.04
C ALA A 309 -28.49 -4.50 -4.92
N THR A 310 -28.05 -4.19 -3.69
CA THR A 310 -26.74 -3.55 -3.45
C THR A 310 -25.61 -4.54 -3.70
N ILE A 311 -25.78 -5.80 -3.28
CA ILE A 311 -24.81 -6.87 -3.55
C ILE A 311 -24.71 -7.13 -5.06
N ALA A 312 -25.83 -7.18 -5.77
CA ALA A 312 -25.84 -7.33 -7.24
C ALA A 312 -25.06 -6.19 -7.93
N LYS A 313 -25.25 -4.94 -7.50
CA LYS A 313 -24.46 -3.78 -8.00
C LYS A 313 -22.98 -3.86 -7.61
N ALA A 314 -22.65 -4.51 -6.49
CA ALA A 314 -21.28 -4.71 -6.07
C ALA A 314 -20.59 -5.81 -6.92
N ILE A 315 -21.32 -6.83 -7.36
CA ILE A 315 -20.81 -7.87 -8.27
C ILE A 315 -20.46 -7.26 -9.64
N THR A 316 -21.23 -6.31 -10.15
CA THR A 316 -20.93 -5.69 -11.46
C THR A 316 -19.66 -4.84 -11.48
N VAL A 317 -19.18 -4.34 -10.33
CA VAL A 317 -17.94 -3.53 -10.28
C VAL A 317 -16.67 -4.35 -10.02
N ILE A 318 -16.79 -5.67 -9.90
CA ILE A 318 -15.66 -6.60 -9.72
C ILE A 318 -15.42 -7.48 -10.96
N SER A 319 -16.11 -7.19 -12.06
CA SER A 319 -15.90 -7.86 -13.34
C SER A 319 -14.49 -7.63 -13.85
N CYS A 320 -14.00 -8.56 -14.67
CA CYS A 320 -12.63 -8.51 -15.17
C CYS A 320 -12.40 -7.37 -16.18
N ASP A 321 -13.44 -6.94 -16.87
CA ASP A 321 -13.45 -5.89 -17.89
C ASP A 321 -13.72 -4.48 -17.32
N TYR A 322 -14.11 -4.37 -16.04
CA TYR A 322 -14.51 -3.09 -15.45
C TYR A 322 -13.43 -2.01 -15.55
N GLU A 323 -12.16 -2.42 -15.46
CA GLU A 323 -11.03 -1.49 -15.49
C GLU A 323 -10.59 -1.12 -16.92
N ASP A 324 -11.16 -1.77 -17.94
CA ASP A 324 -10.82 -1.49 -19.32
C ASP A 324 -11.35 -0.13 -19.75
N ASN A 325 -10.51 0.62 -20.46
CA ASN A 325 -10.80 2.00 -20.86
C ASN A 325 -11.07 2.99 -19.72
N THR A 326 -10.77 2.61 -18.47
CA THR A 326 -10.84 3.52 -17.31
C THR A 326 -9.48 4.00 -16.84
N GLU A 327 -9.46 4.90 -15.87
CA GLU A 327 -8.24 5.37 -15.19
C GLU A 327 -7.86 4.52 -13.96
N TRP A 328 -8.60 3.45 -13.69
CA TRP A 328 -8.29 2.50 -12.61
C TRP A 328 -6.90 1.87 -12.81
N GLY A 329 -6.07 2.01 -11.78
CA GLY A 329 -4.69 1.56 -11.78
C GLY A 329 -3.72 2.44 -12.57
N LYS A 330 -4.17 3.55 -13.17
CA LYS A 330 -3.30 4.55 -13.83
C LYS A 330 -3.19 5.83 -13.01
N GLY A 331 -4.34 6.35 -12.57
CA GLY A 331 -4.45 7.54 -11.73
C GLY A 331 -5.47 7.42 -10.59
N VAL A 332 -6.27 6.35 -10.59
CA VAL A 332 -7.29 6.05 -9.58
C VAL A 332 -6.97 4.69 -8.93
N GLY A 333 -7.05 4.65 -7.60
CA GLY A 333 -6.75 3.47 -6.78
C GLY A 333 -5.24 3.24 -6.61
N TRP A 334 -4.88 1.98 -6.34
CA TRP A 334 -3.51 1.51 -6.37
C TRP A 334 -3.01 1.41 -7.79
N ILE A 335 -1.83 1.95 -8.04
CA ILE A 335 -1.23 2.01 -9.37
C ILE A 335 -0.84 0.60 -9.82
N SER A 336 -1.22 0.21 -11.02
CA SER A 336 -0.99 -1.12 -11.55
C SER A 336 0.10 -1.11 -12.63
N GLY A 337 0.68 -2.27 -12.91
CA GLY A 337 1.68 -2.42 -13.99
C GLY A 337 3.12 -2.10 -13.61
N HIS A 338 3.38 -1.80 -12.33
CA HIS A 338 4.72 -1.66 -11.75
C HIS A 338 4.94 -2.72 -10.66
N LEU A 339 6.21 -3.08 -10.41
CA LEU A 339 6.59 -4.06 -9.37
C LEU A 339 6.50 -3.51 -7.94
N THR A 340 6.71 -2.21 -7.81
CA THR A 340 6.63 -1.46 -6.55
C THR A 340 5.42 -0.53 -6.64
N GLU A 341 4.22 -1.12 -6.78
CA GLU A 341 2.98 -0.35 -6.86
C GLU A 341 2.73 0.51 -5.62
N ASP A 342 3.24 0.05 -4.49
CA ASP A 342 3.12 0.69 -3.18
C ASP A 342 3.81 2.05 -3.16
N VAL A 343 5.11 2.09 -3.43
CA VAL A 343 5.90 3.32 -3.46
C VAL A 343 5.33 4.27 -4.50
N LEU A 344 4.93 3.77 -5.67
CA LEU A 344 4.38 4.59 -6.74
C LEU A 344 3.00 5.18 -6.40
N THR A 345 2.15 4.43 -5.70
CA THR A 345 0.86 4.94 -5.21
C THR A 345 1.07 6.07 -4.21
N GLY A 346 2.03 5.92 -3.28
CA GLY A 346 2.42 6.98 -2.34
C GLY A 346 2.99 8.21 -3.05
N TYR A 347 3.90 8.01 -4.01
CA TYR A 347 4.48 9.06 -4.84
C TYR A 347 3.40 9.88 -5.54
N GLN A 348 2.44 9.20 -6.20
CA GLN A 348 1.36 9.84 -6.91
C GLN A 348 0.46 10.71 -6.02
N MET A 349 0.20 10.29 -4.78
CA MET A 349 -0.54 11.09 -3.81
C MET A 349 0.26 12.32 -3.37
N HIS A 350 1.53 12.14 -3.03
CA HIS A 350 2.41 13.26 -2.66
C HIS A 350 2.62 14.24 -3.81
N ASN A 351 2.68 13.75 -5.05
CA ASN A 351 2.84 14.57 -6.25
C ASN A 351 1.61 15.45 -6.54
N ARG A 352 0.42 15.05 -6.04
CA ARG A 352 -0.79 15.88 -6.04
C ARG A 352 -0.83 16.91 -4.90
N GLY A 353 0.14 16.88 -3.99
CA GLY A 353 0.26 17.80 -2.86
C GLY A 353 -0.28 17.27 -1.54
N TRP A 354 -0.65 15.99 -1.45
CA TRP A 354 -1.01 15.37 -0.17
C TRP A 354 0.20 15.19 0.74
N ARG A 355 -0.05 15.13 2.05
CA ARG A 355 0.91 14.77 3.10
C ARG A 355 0.62 13.36 3.59
N SER A 356 1.62 12.62 4.05
CA SER A 356 1.42 11.41 4.86
C SER A 356 2.00 11.59 6.26
N VAL A 357 1.68 10.68 7.16
CA VAL A 357 2.17 10.68 8.54
C VAL A 357 2.75 9.31 8.89
N TYR A 358 3.88 9.30 9.61
CA TYR A 358 4.44 8.09 10.19
C TYR A 358 4.04 7.95 11.67
N CYS A 359 3.18 6.99 11.99
CA CYS A 359 2.65 6.80 13.34
C CYS A 359 3.42 5.69 14.07
N ILE A 360 4.24 6.10 15.04
CA ILE A 360 4.92 5.17 15.96
C ILE A 360 4.17 5.18 17.28
N THR A 361 3.71 3.99 17.65
CA THR A 361 2.87 3.74 18.81
C THR A 361 3.73 3.13 19.93
N LYS A 362 3.34 3.33 21.19
CA LYS A 362 4.09 2.81 22.35
C LYS A 362 4.23 1.28 22.28
N HIS A 363 3.13 0.60 21.97
CA HIS A 363 3.12 -0.83 21.63
C HIS A 363 3.03 -0.94 20.12
N HIS A 364 3.83 -1.81 19.50
CA HIS A 364 3.81 -2.01 18.06
C HIS A 364 2.37 -2.31 17.60
N ALA A 365 1.84 -1.42 16.76
CA ALA A 365 0.45 -1.46 16.32
C ALA A 365 0.14 -2.70 15.47
N PHE A 366 1.08 -3.04 14.60
CA PHE A 366 1.00 -4.16 13.69
C PHE A 366 2.25 -5.02 13.84
N ARG A 367 2.06 -6.33 13.73
CA ARG A 367 3.13 -7.32 13.70
C ARG A 367 2.88 -8.29 12.55
N GLY A 368 3.92 -8.92 12.06
CA GLY A 368 3.81 -9.91 11.01
C GLY A 368 4.93 -10.94 11.03
N THR A 369 4.93 -11.83 10.04
CA THR A 369 5.98 -12.85 9.89
C THR A 369 7.01 -12.43 8.85
N ALA A 370 8.29 -12.65 9.14
CA ALA A 370 9.39 -12.38 8.22
C ALA A 370 9.82 -13.64 7.46
N PRO A 371 10.42 -13.52 6.27
CA PRO A 371 11.07 -14.65 5.61
C PRO A 371 12.17 -15.25 6.49
N ILE A 372 12.10 -16.56 6.74
CA ILE A 372 13.08 -17.28 7.58
C ILE A 372 14.30 -17.79 6.80
N ASN A 373 14.24 -17.82 5.47
CA ASN A 373 15.32 -18.32 4.63
C ASN A 373 15.98 -17.19 3.81
N LEU A 374 17.25 -17.39 3.45
CA LEU A 374 18.03 -16.41 2.70
C LEU A 374 17.53 -16.26 1.25
N THR A 375 17.07 -17.35 0.63
CA THR A 375 16.63 -17.37 -0.77
C THR A 375 15.44 -16.44 -0.99
N ASP A 376 14.39 -16.55 -0.17
CA ASP A 376 13.21 -15.69 -0.23
C ASP A 376 13.58 -14.25 0.07
N ARG A 377 14.50 -14.03 1.02
CA ARG A 377 14.98 -12.69 1.34
C ARG A 377 15.70 -12.03 0.16
N LEU A 378 16.59 -12.75 -0.53
CA LEU A 378 17.28 -12.24 -1.71
C LEU A 378 16.31 -12.02 -2.88
N HIS A 379 15.36 -12.93 -3.09
CA HIS A 379 14.31 -12.74 -4.09
C HIS A 379 13.46 -11.48 -3.81
N GLN A 380 13.10 -11.25 -2.55
CA GLN A 380 12.35 -10.06 -2.14
C GLN A 380 13.14 -8.77 -2.44
N VAL A 381 14.42 -8.72 -2.05
CA VAL A 381 15.29 -7.56 -2.33
C VAL A 381 15.48 -7.35 -3.83
N LEU A 382 15.61 -8.43 -4.62
CA LEU A 382 15.70 -8.36 -6.06
C LEU A 382 14.44 -7.76 -6.69
N VAL A 383 13.24 -8.13 -6.22
CA VAL A 383 11.97 -7.55 -6.68
C VAL A 383 11.88 -6.07 -6.34
N TRP A 384 12.25 -5.67 -5.13
CA TRP A 384 12.28 -4.26 -4.71
C TRP A 384 13.25 -3.43 -5.56
N ALA A 385 14.49 -3.92 -5.72
CA ALA A 385 15.49 -3.24 -6.52
C ALA A 385 15.06 -3.12 -7.99
N THR A 386 14.44 -4.16 -8.54
CA THR A 386 13.95 -4.14 -9.92
C THR A 386 12.82 -3.12 -10.08
N GLY A 387 11.87 -3.06 -9.13
CA GLY A 387 10.81 -2.03 -9.15
C GLY A 387 11.34 -0.61 -9.02
N SER A 388 12.37 -0.39 -8.19
CA SER A 388 13.08 0.90 -8.10
C SER A 388 13.73 1.32 -9.42
N VAL A 389 14.39 0.39 -10.13
CA VAL A 389 14.97 0.66 -11.45
C VAL A 389 13.88 0.96 -12.48
N GLU A 390 12.77 0.21 -12.46
CA GLU A 390 11.61 0.50 -13.33
C GLU A 390 11.04 1.90 -13.04
N LEU A 391 10.94 2.30 -11.77
CA LEU A 391 10.48 3.64 -11.40
C LEU A 391 11.43 4.72 -11.94
N PHE A 392 12.74 4.52 -11.81
CA PHE A 392 13.76 5.44 -12.33
C PHE A 392 13.67 5.64 -13.85
N LEU A 393 13.45 4.57 -14.61
CA LEU A 393 13.36 4.59 -16.07
C LEU A 393 11.96 4.98 -16.58
N SER A 394 10.96 5.08 -15.70
CA SER A 394 9.59 5.43 -16.05
C SER A 394 9.36 6.94 -16.15
N ARG A 395 8.21 7.33 -16.73
CA ARG A 395 7.73 8.73 -16.71
C ARG A 395 7.46 9.26 -15.29
N ASN A 396 7.31 8.36 -14.31
CA ASN A 396 7.05 8.72 -12.91
C ASN A 396 8.33 8.97 -12.09
N ASN A 397 9.46 9.24 -12.75
CA ASN A 397 10.69 9.63 -12.07
C ASN A 397 10.47 10.92 -11.26
N SER A 398 10.95 10.94 -10.02
CA SER A 398 10.75 12.06 -9.10
C SER A 398 11.38 13.38 -9.55
N LEU A 399 12.36 13.35 -10.47
CA LEU A 399 12.90 14.55 -11.11
C LEU A 399 11.82 15.34 -11.86
N PHE A 400 10.82 14.65 -12.41
CA PHE A 400 9.68 15.25 -13.13
C PHE A 400 8.46 15.48 -12.23
N ALA A 401 8.61 15.33 -10.91
CA ALA A 401 7.53 15.63 -9.97
C ALA A 401 7.09 17.09 -10.07
N THR A 402 5.80 17.35 -9.83
CA THR A 402 5.18 18.67 -9.90
C THR A 402 5.75 19.63 -8.86
N ARG A 403 5.34 20.89 -8.93
CA ARG A 403 5.68 21.91 -7.92
C ARG A 403 5.00 21.68 -6.57
N ARG A 404 4.03 20.77 -6.49
CA ARG A 404 3.29 20.47 -5.26
C ARG A 404 4.08 19.58 -4.30
N MET A 405 5.09 18.85 -4.79
CA MET A 405 6.00 18.04 -3.98
C MET A 405 7.22 18.86 -3.52
N LYS A 406 7.58 18.75 -2.24
CA LYS A 406 8.73 19.46 -1.65
C LYS A 406 10.05 18.99 -2.27
N PHE A 407 11.02 19.89 -2.42
CA PHE A 407 12.34 19.57 -3.00
C PHE A 407 13.02 18.38 -2.31
N LEU A 408 13.14 18.40 -0.96
CA LEU A 408 13.76 17.28 -0.24
C LEU A 408 12.96 15.97 -0.37
N GLN A 409 11.64 16.04 -0.55
CA GLN A 409 10.82 14.86 -0.83
C GLN A 409 11.12 14.29 -2.22
N LYS A 410 11.35 15.15 -3.22
CA LYS A 410 11.78 14.71 -4.56
C LYS A 410 13.13 14.00 -4.50
N VAL A 411 14.07 14.53 -3.73
CA VAL A 411 15.39 13.93 -3.51
C VAL A 411 15.26 12.57 -2.83
N ASP A 412 14.39 12.43 -1.83
CA ASP A 412 14.14 11.14 -1.17
C ASP A 412 13.58 10.08 -2.13
N TYR A 413 12.52 10.41 -2.87
CA TYR A 413 11.99 9.50 -3.90
C TYR A 413 13.00 9.20 -5.00
N PHE A 414 13.85 10.17 -5.35
CA PHE A 414 14.94 9.97 -6.32
C PHE A 414 15.95 8.97 -5.79
N ASN A 415 16.40 9.14 -4.54
CA ASN A 415 17.31 8.23 -3.87
C ASN A 415 16.74 6.81 -3.79
N ASN A 416 15.45 6.67 -3.49
CA ASN A 416 14.77 5.37 -3.47
C ASN A 416 14.66 4.70 -4.86
N SER A 417 14.74 5.47 -5.94
CA SER A 417 14.79 4.93 -7.32
C SER A 417 16.20 4.60 -7.80
N VAL A 418 17.22 5.33 -7.31
CA VAL A 418 18.60 5.25 -7.80
C VAL A 418 19.48 4.29 -7.00
N TYR A 419 19.12 3.96 -5.76
CA TYR A 419 19.97 3.13 -4.90
C TYR A 419 20.47 1.81 -5.55
N PRO A 420 19.72 1.10 -6.43
CA PRO A 420 20.25 -0.13 -7.04
C PRO A 420 21.47 0.13 -7.92
N PHE A 421 21.60 1.31 -8.54
CA PHE A 421 22.75 1.67 -9.38
C PHE A 421 24.02 1.91 -8.56
N SER A 422 23.91 2.16 -7.25
CA SER A 422 25.08 2.24 -6.37
C SER A 422 25.89 0.94 -6.33
N SER A 423 25.27 -0.19 -6.71
CA SER A 423 25.92 -1.48 -6.82
C SER A 423 27.12 -1.51 -7.75
N PHE A 424 27.11 -0.71 -8.83
CA PHE A 424 28.26 -0.59 -9.73
C PHE A 424 29.49 -0.08 -8.98
N PHE A 425 29.32 0.99 -8.19
CA PHE A 425 30.41 1.56 -7.39
C PHE A 425 30.86 0.59 -6.30
N ILE A 426 29.91 -0.06 -5.61
CA ILE A 426 30.24 -1.06 -4.57
C ILE A 426 31.06 -2.22 -5.16
N LEU A 427 30.69 -2.74 -6.33
CA LEU A 427 31.44 -3.80 -7.00
C LEU A 427 32.86 -3.33 -7.36
N VAL A 428 32.99 -2.15 -7.96
CA VAL A 428 34.30 -1.56 -8.29
C VAL A 428 35.16 -1.44 -7.03
N ASP A 429 34.61 -0.90 -5.93
CA ASP A 429 35.31 -0.74 -4.66
C ASP A 429 35.71 -2.08 -4.03
N CYS A 430 34.89 -3.14 -4.18
CA CYS A 430 35.24 -4.48 -3.71
C CYS A 430 36.39 -5.11 -4.52
N PHE A 431 36.48 -4.86 -5.83
CA PHE A 431 37.52 -5.44 -6.69
C PHE A 431 38.81 -4.62 -6.75
N LEU A 432 38.75 -3.31 -6.52
CA LEU A 432 39.90 -2.41 -6.63
C LEU A 432 41.11 -2.83 -5.76
N PRO A 433 40.94 -3.27 -4.49
CA PRO A 433 42.05 -3.77 -3.69
C PRO A 433 42.71 -5.02 -4.29
N ALA A 434 41.93 -5.94 -4.84
CA ALA A 434 42.45 -7.15 -5.48
C ALA A 434 43.25 -6.80 -6.75
N VAL A 435 42.72 -5.91 -7.60
CA VAL A 435 43.42 -5.43 -8.80
C VAL A 435 44.74 -4.75 -8.43
N SER A 436 44.74 -3.90 -7.40
CA SER A 436 45.96 -3.22 -6.92
C SER A 436 46.99 -4.23 -6.40
N LEU A 437 46.54 -5.25 -5.65
CA LEU A 437 47.40 -6.30 -5.09
C LEU A 437 48.05 -7.17 -6.19
N PHE A 438 47.30 -7.54 -7.24
CA PHE A 438 47.83 -8.38 -8.32
C PHE A 438 48.65 -7.62 -9.36
N SER A 439 48.29 -6.36 -9.66
CA SER A 439 49.02 -5.54 -10.64
C SER A 439 50.28 -4.88 -10.05
N GLY A 440 50.37 -4.78 -8.72
CA GLY A 440 51.40 -3.99 -8.03
C GLY A 440 51.28 -2.48 -8.26
N GLN A 441 50.24 -2.02 -8.95
CA GLN A 441 49.99 -0.60 -9.20
C GLN A 441 49.04 -0.07 -8.13
N PHE A 442 49.54 0.84 -7.29
CA PHE A 442 48.72 1.56 -6.34
C PHE A 442 48.17 2.83 -6.97
N VAL A 443 46.86 3.06 -6.82
CA VAL A 443 46.16 4.23 -7.37
C VAL A 443 46.63 5.55 -6.73
N VAL A 444 47.27 5.48 -5.56
CA VAL A 444 47.58 6.65 -4.74
C VAL A 444 49.09 6.92 -4.74
N GLN A 445 49.47 8.17 -5.07
CA GLN A 445 50.86 8.63 -5.13
C GLN A 445 51.49 8.93 -3.75
N SER A 446 50.71 9.34 -2.75
CA SER A 446 51.20 9.69 -1.40
C SER A 446 50.50 8.86 -0.32
N PHE A 447 51.27 7.98 0.33
CA PHE A 447 50.77 7.14 1.42
C PHE A 447 50.31 7.94 2.63
N VAL A 448 51.05 8.99 3.01
CA VAL A 448 50.76 9.80 4.20
C VAL A 448 49.45 10.58 4.03
N THR A 449 49.28 11.24 2.88
CA THR A 449 48.07 12.03 2.59
C THR A 449 46.81 11.16 2.58
N LEU A 450 46.91 9.96 1.97
CA LEU A 450 45.82 8.99 1.97
C LEU A 450 45.47 8.53 3.38
N LEU A 451 46.47 8.17 4.19
CA LEU A 451 46.24 7.72 5.55
C LEU A 451 45.59 8.82 6.39
N THR A 452 46.07 10.06 6.26
CA THR A 452 45.46 11.20 6.97
C THR A 452 44.01 11.45 6.54
N PHE A 453 43.71 11.38 5.24
CA PHE A 453 42.36 11.56 4.73
C PHE A 453 41.42 10.45 5.22
N ASN A 454 41.83 9.19 5.10
CA ASN A 454 41.04 8.04 5.57
C ASN A 454 40.82 8.07 7.09
N LEU A 455 41.82 8.51 7.86
CA LEU A 455 41.67 8.65 9.32
C LEU A 455 40.62 9.72 9.66
N VAL A 456 40.71 10.90 9.02
CA VAL A 456 39.75 12.00 9.25
C VAL A 456 38.34 11.60 8.81
N ASP A 457 38.20 10.98 7.64
CA ASP A 457 36.92 10.49 7.14
C ASP A 457 36.31 9.42 8.06
N SER A 458 37.11 8.43 8.46
CA SER A 458 36.69 7.37 9.38
C SER A 458 36.19 7.95 10.71
N ILE A 459 36.95 8.85 11.32
CA ILE A 459 36.55 9.53 12.57
C ILE A 459 35.23 10.28 12.36
N THR A 460 35.10 11.00 11.25
CA THR A 460 33.88 11.76 10.94
C THR A 460 32.66 10.85 10.76
N LEU A 461 32.80 9.74 10.02
CA LEU A 461 31.75 8.76 9.80
C LEU A 461 31.34 8.04 11.10
N TYR A 462 32.31 7.70 11.97
CA TYR A 462 32.02 7.11 13.27
C TYR A 462 31.28 8.10 14.19
N LEU A 463 31.70 9.36 14.24
CA LEU A 463 31.00 10.39 15.01
C LEU A 463 29.57 10.60 14.51
N HIS A 464 29.39 10.64 13.18
CA HIS A 464 28.07 10.72 12.57
C HIS A 464 27.20 9.50 12.93
N ALA A 465 27.76 8.29 12.85
CA ALA A 465 27.07 7.06 13.22
C ALA A 465 26.65 7.02 14.69
N ILE A 466 27.51 7.48 15.60
CA ILE A 466 27.21 7.56 17.04
C ILE A 466 26.08 8.56 17.28
N LEU A 467 26.13 9.74 16.65
CA LEU A 467 25.07 10.75 16.76
C LEU A 467 23.74 10.17 16.27
N GLU A 468 23.74 9.50 15.11
CA GLU A 468 22.55 8.96 14.50
C GLU A 468 21.93 7.82 15.33
N ASN A 469 22.76 6.91 15.84
CA ASN A 469 22.31 5.84 16.72
C ASN A 469 21.74 6.39 18.04
N LYS A 470 22.33 7.47 18.58
CA LYS A 470 21.89 8.08 19.84
C LYS A 470 20.47 8.64 19.77
N TRP A 471 20.11 9.34 18.68
CA TRP A 471 18.75 9.90 18.57
C TRP A 471 17.71 8.87 18.12
N SER A 472 18.11 7.91 17.28
CA SER A 472 17.18 6.89 16.75
C SER A 472 16.92 5.75 17.72
N GLY A 473 17.82 5.51 18.67
CA GLY A 473 17.74 4.40 19.62
C GLY A 473 18.15 3.05 19.03
N ILE A 474 18.80 3.04 17.86
CA ILE A 474 19.29 1.81 17.22
C ILE A 474 20.63 1.39 17.81
N THR A 475 20.82 0.09 18.02
CA THR A 475 22.10 -0.47 18.48
C THR A 475 23.17 -0.40 17.38
N ILE A 476 24.44 -0.25 17.77
CA ILE A 476 25.53 -0.22 16.79
C ILE A 476 25.65 -1.55 16.02
N THR A 477 25.32 -2.67 16.67
CA THR A 477 25.25 -3.99 16.05
C THR A 477 24.22 -4.05 14.93
N ASN A 478 23.01 -3.52 15.16
CA ASN A 478 21.97 -3.48 14.12
C ASN A 478 22.37 -2.58 12.94
N ARG A 479 23.02 -1.45 13.23
CA ARG A 479 23.56 -0.58 12.17
C ARG A 479 24.63 -1.32 11.35
N TRP A 480 25.55 -2.03 12.01
CA TRP A 480 26.60 -2.79 11.35
C TRP A 480 26.02 -3.92 10.49
N ARG A 481 25.09 -4.72 11.03
CA ARG A 481 24.37 -5.76 10.30
C ARG A 481 23.70 -5.19 9.04
N GLN A 482 22.99 -4.07 9.17
CA GLN A 482 22.37 -3.42 8.01
C GLN A 482 23.41 -3.03 6.93
N LYS A 483 24.58 -2.49 7.34
CA LYS A 483 25.64 -2.13 6.39
C LYS A 483 26.22 -3.36 5.68
N GLN A 484 26.40 -4.47 6.39
CA GLN A 484 26.80 -5.75 5.78
C GLN A 484 25.75 -6.23 4.77
N SER A 485 24.47 -6.18 5.12
CA SER A 485 23.38 -6.55 4.21
C SER A 485 23.35 -5.68 2.95
N VAL A 486 23.59 -4.36 3.08
CA VAL A 486 23.69 -3.46 1.93
C VAL A 486 24.82 -3.86 0.98
N VAL A 487 25.99 -4.26 1.50
CA VAL A 487 27.09 -4.77 0.66
C VAL A 487 26.69 -6.09 0.01
N MET A 488 26.11 -7.03 0.75
CA MET A 488 25.63 -8.31 0.19
C MET A 488 24.62 -8.10 -0.94
N TRP A 489 23.64 -7.21 -0.77
CA TRP A 489 22.66 -6.89 -1.81
C TRP A 489 23.31 -6.13 -2.97
N GLY A 490 24.24 -5.23 -2.67
CA GLY A 490 25.02 -4.45 -3.63
C GLY A 490 25.92 -5.30 -4.52
N THR A 491 26.39 -6.46 -4.06
CA THR A 491 27.21 -7.38 -4.85
C THR A 491 26.41 -8.51 -5.51
N SER A 492 25.11 -8.65 -5.22
CA SER A 492 24.26 -9.73 -5.73
C SER A 492 22.97 -9.23 -6.41
N SER A 493 21.95 -8.90 -5.62
CA SER A 493 20.58 -8.60 -6.09
C SER A 493 20.50 -7.27 -6.85
N HIS A 494 21.21 -6.23 -6.41
CA HIS A 494 21.17 -4.91 -7.04
C HIS A 494 21.77 -4.89 -8.46
N PRO A 495 22.97 -5.46 -8.74
CA PRO A 495 23.49 -5.57 -10.10
C PRO A 495 22.55 -6.34 -11.02
N ALA A 496 21.99 -7.45 -10.53
CA ALA A 496 21.04 -8.27 -11.29
C ALA A 496 19.76 -7.48 -11.63
N ALA A 497 19.22 -6.71 -10.69
CA ALA A 497 18.08 -5.83 -10.91
C ALA A 497 18.40 -4.72 -11.92
N ALA A 498 19.55 -4.05 -11.77
CA ALA A 498 19.98 -2.98 -12.67
C ALA A 498 20.13 -3.47 -14.12
N LEU A 499 20.76 -4.64 -14.31
CA LEU A 499 20.89 -5.27 -15.62
C LEU A 499 19.53 -5.64 -16.21
N ARG A 500 18.65 -6.26 -15.42
CA ARG A 500 17.28 -6.64 -15.86
C ARG A 500 16.47 -5.41 -16.28
N GLY A 501 16.51 -4.35 -15.47
CA GLY A 501 15.80 -3.10 -15.77
C GLY A 501 16.32 -2.42 -17.04
N LEU A 502 17.64 -2.41 -17.25
CA LEU A 502 18.25 -1.88 -18.47
C LEU A 502 17.85 -2.71 -19.71
N VAL A 503 17.90 -4.04 -19.62
CA VAL A 503 17.45 -4.93 -20.71
C VAL A 503 15.98 -4.71 -21.03
N LYS A 504 15.11 -4.61 -20.01
CA LYS A 504 13.68 -4.32 -20.18
C LYS A 504 13.47 -2.99 -20.91
N PHE A 505 14.23 -1.95 -20.55
CA PHE A 505 14.12 -0.63 -21.16
C PHE A 505 14.59 -0.62 -22.62
N ILE A 506 15.71 -1.29 -22.93
CA ILE A 506 16.25 -1.37 -24.30
C ILE A 506 15.39 -2.25 -25.20
N ALA A 507 14.98 -3.43 -24.71
CA ALA A 507 14.26 -4.42 -25.51
C ALA A 507 12.75 -4.12 -25.63
N GLY A 508 12.18 -3.29 -24.75
CA GLY A 508 10.74 -3.04 -24.69
C GLY A 508 9.89 -4.26 -24.31
N VAL A 509 10.53 -5.39 -23.94
CA VAL A 509 9.84 -6.64 -23.56
C VAL A 509 9.58 -6.66 -22.06
N ASN A 510 8.32 -6.88 -21.68
CA ASN A 510 7.96 -7.13 -20.29
C ASN A 510 8.51 -8.49 -19.85
N ILE A 511 9.54 -8.50 -19.01
CA ILE A 511 10.04 -9.72 -18.38
C ILE A 511 8.93 -10.24 -17.45
N SER A 512 8.42 -11.44 -17.72
CA SER A 512 7.38 -12.07 -16.91
C SER A 512 7.93 -12.42 -15.52
N TYR A 513 7.41 -11.78 -14.49
CA TYR A 513 7.76 -12.09 -13.10
C TYR A 513 6.85 -13.19 -12.57
N THR A 514 7.43 -14.37 -12.35
CA THR A 514 6.88 -15.38 -11.45
C THR A 514 7.00 -14.84 -10.03
N LEU A 515 5.87 -14.41 -9.45
CA LEU A 515 5.80 -14.21 -8.00
C LEU A 515 6.00 -15.57 -7.37
N THR A 516 6.99 -15.72 -6.49
CA THR A 516 6.97 -16.83 -5.54
C THR A 516 5.68 -16.67 -4.72
N PRO A 517 4.76 -17.64 -4.74
CA PRO A 517 3.61 -17.59 -3.85
C PRO A 517 4.16 -17.48 -2.41
N LYS A 518 3.56 -16.61 -1.58
CA LYS A 518 3.79 -16.71 -0.13
C LYS A 518 3.50 -18.16 0.23
N PRO A 519 4.37 -18.86 0.99
CA PRO A 519 4.10 -20.24 1.37
C PRO A 519 2.69 -20.27 1.98
N ALA A 520 1.82 -21.08 1.37
CA ALA A 520 0.58 -21.43 2.04
C ALA A 520 0.99 -22.12 3.34
N THR A 521 0.24 -21.89 4.43
CA THR A 521 0.29 -22.81 5.56
C THR A 521 0.20 -24.24 5.01
N PRO A 522 1.18 -25.12 5.25
CA PRO A 522 1.08 -26.50 4.84
C PRO A 522 -0.23 -27.06 5.41
N LYS A 523 -0.97 -27.82 4.59
CA LYS A 523 -2.19 -28.49 5.02
C LYS A 523 -1.82 -29.43 6.18
N ASP A 524 -2.75 -29.58 7.12
CA ASP A 524 -2.63 -30.45 8.29
C ASP A 524 -1.86 -31.75 7.97
N GLY A 525 -0.71 -31.94 8.62
CA GLY A 525 -0.01 -33.22 8.72
C GLY A 525 1.29 -33.40 7.92
N ASP A 526 1.58 -32.57 6.91
CA ASP A 526 2.78 -32.72 6.06
C ASP A 526 3.69 -31.47 6.12
N ASP A 527 3.92 -30.94 7.31
CA ASP A 527 5.03 -30.01 7.50
C ASP A 527 6.27 -30.84 7.84
N GLU A 528 7.18 -31.01 6.87
CA GLU A 528 8.45 -31.74 7.02
C GLU A 528 9.35 -31.11 8.12
N PHE A 529 8.94 -29.97 8.67
CA PHE A 529 9.55 -29.26 9.78
C PHE A 529 8.61 -29.07 11.00
N ALA A 530 7.45 -29.72 11.06
CA ALA A 530 6.53 -29.67 12.23
C ALA A 530 7.27 -29.96 13.55
N ASP A 531 8.16 -30.95 13.54
CA ASP A 531 8.91 -31.39 14.71
C ASP A 531 9.90 -30.35 15.24
N LEU A 532 10.28 -29.34 14.44
CA LEU A 532 11.12 -28.22 14.88
C LEU A 532 10.34 -27.13 15.61
N TYR A 533 9.01 -27.08 15.46
CA TYR A 533 8.15 -26.11 16.12
C TYR A 533 7.68 -26.57 17.51
N GLU A 534 7.78 -27.86 17.84
CA GLU A 534 7.38 -28.39 19.15
C GLU A 534 8.47 -28.31 20.24
N ASN A 535 9.72 -27.97 19.89
CA ASN A 535 10.84 -27.95 20.85
C ASN A 535 11.60 -26.60 20.90
N LEU A 536 10.89 -25.47 20.91
CA LEU A 536 11.45 -24.14 21.26
C LEU A 536 10.59 -23.38 22.28
#